data_AF-A0A1E5NXS8-F1
#
_entry.id   AF-A0A1E5NXS8-F1
#
_cell.length_a   1.000
_cell.length_b   1.000
_cell.length_c   1.000
_cell.angle_alpha   90.00
_cell.angle_beta   90.00
_cell.angle_gamma   90.00
#
_symmetry.space_group_name_H-M   'P 1'
#
loop_
_entity.id
_entity.type
_entity.pdbx_description
1 polymer ?
#
loop_
_entity_poly.entity_id
_entity_poly.type
_entity_poly.pdbx_seq_one_letter_code
_entity_poly.pdbx_strand_id
1 'polypeptide(L)'
;MTLSSLTVPAPTAGGPAGVSPLVRPLAEGLAAALPARGGNPWTVQPYRAWWTIEPAVRLVQGLRALVVVADGPWDTEVAWQLPGREPTGPDLRVGSHEAARIARGVLRLVLPVLDDEAATRSRPGAPLVMGRLDALNEIGTAIRGRGLATHNHVGLHANSSVLAWGTPSGLRYAVTMHGSNPVCDLSVTGPVRAVERVLPGFLPLPSSRTPRHPMRHIKGRLARRLAAHLVHFTGVDQLDDEGLAIGTATGPYGYVSPALDPVARVRDSTPAAVELHAVGVDLLLSLAAELTR
;
A
#
# COMPACT_ATOMS: atom_id res chain seq x y z
N MET A 1 -4.01 -63.17 -19.40
CA MET A 1 -4.60 -61.83 -19.20
C MET A 1 -3.46 -60.85 -19.02
N THR A 2 -3.10 -60.13 -20.08
CA THR A 2 -2.01 -59.16 -20.14
C THR A 2 -2.57 -57.77 -19.80
N LEU A 3 -2.08 -57.16 -18.73
CA LEU A 3 -2.38 -55.77 -18.37
C LEU A 3 -1.53 -54.86 -19.27
N SER A 4 -2.18 -54.21 -20.24
CA SER A 4 -1.57 -53.16 -21.04
C SER A 4 -1.27 -51.94 -20.16
N SER A 5 0.02 -51.62 -20.05
CA SER A 5 0.52 -50.37 -19.47
C SER A 5 0.01 -49.17 -20.27
N LEU A 6 -0.86 -48.37 -19.66
CA LEU A 6 -1.22 -47.04 -20.15
C LEU A 6 -0.03 -46.10 -19.94
N THR A 7 0.74 -45.89 -21.01
CA THR A 7 1.75 -44.83 -21.07
C THR A 7 1.03 -43.49 -21.14
N VAL A 8 1.02 -42.73 -20.05
CA VAL A 8 0.61 -41.32 -20.05
C VAL A 8 1.65 -40.54 -20.86
N PRO A 9 1.29 -39.85 -21.95
CA PRO A 9 2.24 -39.03 -22.69
C PRO A 9 2.71 -37.88 -21.79
N ALA A 10 4.03 -37.72 -21.69
CA ALA A 10 4.66 -36.57 -21.07
C ALA A 10 4.17 -35.29 -21.76
N PRO A 11 3.91 -34.19 -21.02
CA PRO A 11 3.48 -32.94 -21.61
C PRO A 11 4.55 -32.46 -22.59
N THR A 12 4.18 -32.42 -23.86
CA THR A 12 5.00 -31.90 -24.95
C THR A 12 5.35 -30.45 -24.63
N ALA A 13 6.65 -30.13 -24.66
CA ALA A 13 7.14 -28.77 -24.52
C ALA A 13 6.46 -27.88 -25.57
N GLY A 14 5.49 -27.07 -25.12
CA GLY A 14 4.87 -26.04 -25.94
C GLY A 14 5.92 -25.04 -26.37
N GLY A 15 5.93 -24.70 -27.66
CA GLY A 15 6.81 -23.70 -28.26
C GLY A 15 6.71 -22.34 -27.56
N PRO A 16 7.58 -21.37 -27.91
CA PRO A 16 7.74 -20.13 -27.17
C PRO A 16 6.39 -19.45 -27.02
N ALA A 17 5.88 -19.39 -25.78
CA ALA A 17 4.72 -18.59 -25.46
C ALA A 17 5.04 -17.17 -25.91
N GLY A 18 4.32 -16.68 -26.92
CA GLY A 18 4.48 -15.32 -27.41
C GLY A 18 4.32 -14.38 -26.22
N VAL A 19 5.38 -13.67 -25.86
CA VAL A 19 5.27 -12.57 -24.91
C VAL A 19 4.34 -11.57 -25.59
N SER A 20 3.15 -11.34 -25.04
CA SER A 20 2.30 -10.24 -25.53
C SER A 20 3.17 -8.98 -25.54
N PRO A 21 3.18 -8.21 -26.64
CA PRO A 21 3.99 -7.00 -26.73
C PRO A 21 3.62 -5.97 -25.66
N LEU A 22 2.51 -6.15 -24.95
CA LEU A 22 2.02 -5.24 -23.90
C LEU A 22 2.54 -5.57 -22.50
N VAL A 23 2.66 -6.86 -22.13
CA VAL A 23 2.90 -7.23 -20.71
C VAL A 23 4.29 -6.82 -20.23
N ARG A 24 5.30 -6.88 -21.11
CA ARG A 24 6.67 -6.49 -20.75
C ARG A 24 6.81 -4.97 -20.56
N PRO A 25 6.42 -4.09 -21.50
CA PRO A 25 6.46 -2.65 -21.27
C PRO A 25 5.63 -2.20 -20.06
N LEU A 26 4.47 -2.84 -19.83
CA LEU A 26 3.65 -2.61 -18.65
C LEU A 26 4.43 -2.90 -17.36
N ALA A 27 5.08 -4.06 -17.29
CA ALA A 27 5.85 -4.46 -16.12
C ALA A 27 7.12 -3.62 -15.94
N GLU A 28 7.77 -3.18 -17.01
CA GLU A 28 8.89 -2.22 -16.95
C GLU A 28 8.43 -0.88 -16.36
N GLY A 29 7.28 -0.37 -16.83
CA GLY A 29 6.66 0.84 -16.25
C GLY A 29 6.26 0.66 -14.79
N LEU A 30 5.71 -0.50 -14.41
CA LEU A 30 5.37 -0.82 -13.03
C LEU A 30 6.63 -0.93 -12.16
N ALA A 31 7.67 -1.61 -12.62
CA ALA A 31 8.94 -1.74 -11.91
C ALA A 31 9.58 -0.37 -11.62
N ALA A 32 9.49 0.58 -12.57
CA ALA A 32 9.96 1.94 -12.40
C ALA A 32 9.10 2.78 -11.42
N ALA A 33 7.81 2.45 -11.29
CA ALA A 33 6.89 3.14 -10.39
C ALA A 33 6.96 2.61 -8.93
N LEU A 34 7.51 1.42 -8.71
CA LEU A 34 7.64 0.81 -7.39
C LEU A 34 8.97 1.19 -6.72
N PRO A 35 8.99 1.43 -5.39
CA PRO A 35 10.21 1.76 -4.67
C PRO A 35 11.28 0.65 -4.73
N ALA A 36 12.54 1.08 -4.72
CA ALA A 36 13.66 0.21 -4.40
C ALA A 36 13.70 -0.06 -2.89
N ARG A 37 13.89 -1.32 -2.46
CA ARG A 37 14.14 -1.67 -1.05
C ARG A 37 15.58 -2.09 -0.85
N GLY A 38 16.22 -1.53 0.17
CA GLY A 38 17.64 -1.76 0.46
C GLY A 38 18.55 -1.42 -0.73
N GLY A 39 18.16 -0.46 -1.56
CA GLY A 39 18.87 -0.09 -2.80
C GLY A 39 18.68 -1.04 -3.98
N ASN A 40 17.89 -2.11 -3.85
CA ASN A 40 17.63 -3.05 -4.95
C ASN A 40 16.38 -2.62 -5.71
N PRO A 41 16.44 -2.33 -7.03
CA PRO A 41 15.25 -2.03 -7.83
C PRO A 41 14.48 -3.31 -8.18
N TRP A 42 13.23 -3.15 -8.63
CA TRP A 42 12.47 -4.24 -9.24
C TRP A 42 13.02 -4.58 -10.62
N THR A 43 13.14 -5.88 -10.92
CA THR A 43 13.66 -6.38 -12.20
C THR A 43 12.64 -7.27 -12.89
N VAL A 44 12.53 -7.15 -14.21
CA VAL A 44 11.56 -7.91 -15.02
C VAL A 44 12.18 -9.22 -15.50
N GLN A 45 11.49 -10.33 -15.27
CA GLN A 45 11.88 -11.67 -15.68
C GLN A 45 10.75 -12.35 -16.46
N PRO A 46 11.07 -13.19 -17.45
CA PRO A 46 10.08 -14.07 -18.07
C PRO A 46 9.46 -15.00 -17.02
N TYR A 47 8.15 -15.20 -17.10
CA TYR A 47 7.44 -16.12 -16.22
C TYR A 47 6.17 -16.62 -16.90
N ARG A 48 5.71 -17.82 -16.53
CA ARG A 48 4.44 -18.37 -16.99
C ARG A 48 3.55 -18.61 -15.79
N ALA A 49 2.49 -17.81 -15.66
CA ALA A 49 1.46 -18.04 -14.67
C ALA A 49 0.68 -19.31 -15.03
N TRP A 50 0.50 -20.21 -14.07
CA TRP A 50 -0.14 -21.51 -14.31
C TRP A 50 -1.67 -21.44 -14.23
N TRP A 51 -2.21 -20.38 -13.61
CA TRP A 51 -3.66 -20.16 -13.48
C TRP A 51 -4.28 -19.45 -14.69
N THR A 52 -3.47 -19.03 -15.67
CA THR A 52 -3.94 -18.33 -16.86
C THR A 52 -3.17 -18.78 -18.11
N ILE A 53 -3.79 -18.57 -19.27
CA ILE A 53 -3.13 -18.70 -20.58
C ILE A 53 -2.56 -17.37 -21.07
N GLU A 54 -2.92 -16.26 -20.42
CA GLU A 54 -2.50 -14.92 -20.81
C GLU A 54 -1.01 -14.69 -20.53
N PRO A 55 -0.33 -13.84 -21.32
CA PRO A 55 1.08 -13.55 -21.11
C PRO A 55 1.34 -12.92 -19.75
N ALA A 56 2.30 -13.50 -19.04
CA ALA A 56 2.71 -13.09 -17.72
C ALA A 56 4.19 -12.73 -17.69
N VAL A 57 4.56 -11.89 -16.73
CA VAL A 57 5.95 -11.59 -16.38
C VAL A 57 6.09 -11.54 -14.88
N ARG A 58 7.30 -11.74 -14.39
CA ARG A 58 7.61 -11.67 -12.97
C ARG A 58 8.49 -10.45 -12.69
N LEU A 59 8.05 -9.60 -11.78
CA LEU A 59 8.88 -8.58 -11.15
C LEU A 59 9.56 -9.19 -9.94
N VAL A 60 10.87 -9.00 -9.80
CA VAL A 60 11.66 -9.56 -8.69
C VAL A 60 12.48 -8.46 -8.01
N GLN A 61 12.47 -8.46 -6.69
CA GLN A 61 13.30 -7.62 -5.85
C GLN A 61 13.74 -8.40 -4.60
N GLY A 62 14.97 -8.91 -4.61
CA GLY A 62 15.44 -9.83 -3.59
C GLY A 62 14.58 -11.10 -3.55
N LEU A 63 14.01 -11.41 -2.38
CA LEU A 63 13.10 -12.55 -2.20
C LEU A 63 11.63 -12.23 -2.53
N ARG A 64 11.31 -10.96 -2.80
CA ARG A 64 9.96 -10.51 -3.12
C ARG A 64 9.74 -10.65 -4.62
N ALA A 65 8.59 -11.18 -5.01
CA ALA A 65 8.20 -11.22 -6.40
C ALA A 65 6.73 -10.85 -6.59
N LEU A 66 6.42 -10.24 -7.72
CA LEU A 66 5.07 -9.99 -8.21
C LEU A 66 4.94 -10.64 -9.58
N VAL A 67 3.86 -11.38 -9.82
CA VAL A 67 3.48 -11.86 -11.14
C VAL A 67 2.47 -10.89 -11.71
N VAL A 68 2.75 -10.35 -12.90
CA VAL A 68 1.91 -9.39 -13.60
C VAL A 68 1.37 -10.07 -14.86
N VAL A 69 0.06 -10.03 -15.04
CA VAL A 69 -0.64 -10.55 -16.21
C VAL A 69 -1.41 -9.41 -16.86
N ALA A 70 -1.24 -9.25 -18.17
CA ALA A 70 -2.14 -8.40 -18.96
C ALA A 70 -3.33 -9.26 -19.40
N ASP A 71 -4.45 -9.15 -18.69
CA ASP A 71 -5.66 -9.93 -18.90
C ASP A 71 -6.60 -9.18 -19.86
N GLY A 72 -6.75 -9.70 -21.07
CA GLY A 72 -7.56 -9.05 -22.09
C GLY A 72 -7.07 -7.63 -22.46
N PRO A 73 -7.97 -6.81 -23.05
CA PRO A 73 -7.58 -5.51 -23.63
C PRO A 73 -7.46 -4.35 -22.63
N TRP A 74 -7.96 -4.50 -21.40
CA TRP A 74 -8.03 -3.40 -20.44
C TRP A 74 -7.65 -3.78 -19.01
N ASP A 75 -7.53 -5.06 -18.68
CA ASP A 75 -7.39 -5.52 -17.29
C ASP A 75 -5.96 -5.97 -16.99
N THR A 76 -5.47 -5.61 -15.81
CA THR A 76 -4.20 -6.09 -15.29
C THR A 76 -4.46 -6.86 -14.02
N GLU A 77 -3.93 -8.08 -13.98
CA GLU A 77 -3.87 -8.87 -12.76
C GLU A 77 -2.48 -8.82 -12.14
N VAL A 78 -2.41 -8.75 -10.82
CA VAL A 78 -1.16 -8.87 -10.07
C VAL A 78 -1.34 -9.88 -8.95
N ALA A 79 -0.40 -10.80 -8.83
CA ALA A 79 -0.28 -11.73 -7.73
C ALA A 79 1.08 -11.58 -7.05
N TRP A 80 1.18 -11.81 -5.75
CA TRP A 80 2.48 -11.83 -5.07
C TRP A 80 3.05 -13.25 -4.99
N GLN A 81 4.37 -13.35 -4.90
CA GLN A 81 5.10 -14.62 -4.84
C GLN A 81 6.25 -14.52 -3.83
N LEU A 82 6.48 -15.62 -3.11
CA LEU A 82 7.63 -15.83 -2.24
C LEU A 82 8.33 -17.16 -2.60
N PRO A 83 9.60 -17.36 -2.22
CA PRO A 83 10.28 -18.63 -2.43
C PRO A 83 9.46 -19.80 -1.86
N GLY A 84 9.22 -20.83 -2.69
CA GLY A 84 8.42 -22.00 -2.32
C GLY A 84 6.92 -21.77 -2.17
N ARG A 85 6.39 -20.60 -2.58
CA ARG A 85 4.94 -20.34 -2.64
C ARG A 85 4.57 -19.70 -3.98
N GLU A 86 4.04 -20.52 -4.87
CA GLU A 86 3.43 -20.06 -6.12
C GLU A 86 2.05 -19.42 -5.85
N PRO A 87 1.71 -18.32 -6.53
CA PRO A 87 0.37 -17.76 -6.46
C PRO A 87 -0.63 -18.69 -7.12
N THR A 88 -1.84 -18.79 -6.56
CA THR A 88 -2.95 -19.61 -7.10
C THR A 88 -3.96 -18.82 -7.92
N GLY A 89 -3.78 -17.50 -7.99
CA GLY A 89 -4.65 -16.55 -8.67
C GLY A 89 -4.21 -15.13 -8.31
N PRO A 90 -4.92 -14.11 -8.81
CA PRO A 90 -4.53 -12.73 -8.59
C PRO A 90 -4.99 -12.19 -7.23
N ASP A 91 -4.10 -11.47 -6.56
CA ASP A 91 -4.38 -10.72 -5.34
C ASP A 91 -4.97 -9.33 -5.64
N LEU A 92 -4.74 -8.83 -6.87
CA LEU A 92 -5.22 -7.55 -7.35
C LEU A 92 -5.69 -7.67 -8.80
N ARG A 93 -6.86 -7.10 -9.10
CA ARG A 93 -7.38 -6.89 -10.45
C ARG A 93 -7.63 -5.40 -10.66
N VAL A 94 -7.11 -4.84 -11.74
CA VAL A 94 -7.26 -3.42 -12.07
C VAL A 94 -7.74 -3.31 -13.51
N GLY A 95 -8.87 -2.64 -13.72
CA GLY A 95 -9.37 -2.29 -15.07
C GLY A 95 -8.58 -1.15 -15.72
N SER A 96 -7.27 -1.33 -15.85
CA SER A 96 -6.36 -0.43 -16.54
C SER A 96 -5.02 -1.12 -16.83
N HIS A 97 -4.36 -0.70 -17.91
CA HIS A 97 -2.93 -0.97 -18.16
C HIS A 97 -2.03 0.24 -17.82
N GLU A 98 -2.55 1.24 -17.09
CA GLU A 98 -1.75 2.38 -16.67
C GLU A 98 -0.87 2.01 -15.47
N ALA A 99 0.45 1.94 -15.67
CA ALA A 99 1.41 1.50 -14.66
C ALA A 99 1.27 2.26 -13.32
N ALA A 100 1.04 3.58 -13.35
CA ALA A 100 0.87 4.38 -12.12
C ALA A 100 -0.40 3.98 -11.33
N ARG A 101 -1.51 3.69 -12.03
CA ARG A 101 -2.75 3.22 -11.39
C ARG A 101 -2.57 1.84 -10.78
N ILE A 102 -1.87 0.94 -11.49
CA ILE A 102 -1.57 -0.41 -10.99
C ILE A 102 -0.63 -0.34 -9.79
N ALA A 103 0.45 0.43 -9.88
CA ALA A 103 1.41 0.65 -8.79
C ALA A 103 0.71 1.11 -7.51
N ARG A 104 -0.25 2.04 -7.62
CA ARG A 104 -1.03 2.50 -6.47
C ARG A 104 -1.87 1.39 -5.82
N GLY A 105 -2.42 0.46 -6.61
CA GLY A 105 -3.09 -0.73 -6.08
C GLY A 105 -2.10 -1.68 -5.40
N VAL A 106 -0.98 -1.96 -6.06
CA VAL A 106 0.09 -2.84 -5.56
C VAL A 106 0.66 -2.36 -4.23
N LEU A 107 1.01 -1.07 -4.13
CA LEU A 107 1.55 -0.44 -2.91
C LEU A 107 0.59 -0.49 -1.73
N ARG A 108 -0.72 -0.42 -1.99
CA ARG A 108 -1.75 -0.38 -0.94
C ARG A 108 -2.25 -1.77 -0.53
N LEU A 109 -2.29 -2.73 -1.45
CA LEU A 109 -3.01 -3.99 -1.25
C LEU A 109 -2.13 -5.23 -1.33
N VAL A 110 -1.09 -5.21 -2.18
CA VAL A 110 -0.31 -6.42 -2.50
C VAL A 110 0.99 -6.46 -1.70
N LEU A 111 1.78 -5.38 -1.74
CA LEU A 111 3.07 -5.32 -1.05
C LEU A 111 2.98 -5.43 0.48
N PRO A 112 1.99 -4.81 1.16
CA PRO A 112 1.76 -5.03 2.58
C PRO A 112 1.62 -6.51 2.95
N VAL A 113 0.78 -7.24 2.21
CA VAL A 113 0.53 -8.68 2.44
C VAL A 113 1.78 -9.52 2.15
N LEU A 114 2.47 -9.21 1.04
CA LEU A 114 3.73 -9.87 0.68
C LEU A 114 4.80 -9.71 1.77
N ASP A 115 4.95 -8.49 2.30
CA ASP A 115 5.92 -8.21 3.35
C ASP A 115 5.53 -8.93 4.66
N ASP A 116 4.26 -8.94 5.05
CA ASP A 116 3.76 -9.66 6.25
C ASP A 116 4.06 -11.18 6.14
N GLU A 117 3.78 -11.77 4.98
CA GLU A 117 4.06 -13.17 4.68
C GLU A 117 5.55 -13.49 4.62
N ALA A 118 6.39 -12.55 4.17
CA ALA A 118 7.84 -12.69 4.22
C ALA A 118 8.36 -12.61 5.66
N ALA A 119 7.80 -11.72 6.48
CA ALA A 119 8.18 -11.53 7.87
C ALA A 119 7.86 -12.77 8.72
N THR A 120 6.70 -13.39 8.52
CA THR A 120 6.32 -14.63 9.25
C THR A 120 7.20 -15.85 8.90
N ARG A 121 7.82 -15.86 7.72
CA ARG A 121 8.76 -16.91 7.28
C ARG A 121 10.18 -16.71 7.78
N SER A 122 10.51 -15.52 8.28
CA SER A 122 11.82 -15.23 8.83
C SER A 122 12.03 -16.09 10.10
N ARG A 123 13.20 -16.74 10.20
CA ARG A 123 13.46 -17.86 11.13
C ARG A 123 13.00 -17.57 12.59
N PRO A 124 12.44 -18.56 13.30
CA PRO A 124 12.23 -18.47 14.75
C PRO A 124 13.54 -18.11 15.45
N GLY A 125 13.56 -17.00 16.20
CA GLY A 125 14.72 -16.57 16.99
C GLY A 125 15.62 -15.49 16.36
N ALA A 126 15.34 -15.01 15.13
CA ALA A 126 15.97 -13.78 14.66
C ALA A 126 15.46 -12.57 15.48
N PRO A 127 16.30 -11.57 15.81
CA PRO A 127 15.83 -10.40 16.56
C PRO A 127 14.79 -9.63 15.75
N LEU A 128 13.50 -9.82 16.05
CA LEU A 128 12.36 -9.18 15.36
C LEU A 128 12.47 -7.64 15.35
N VAL A 129 13.21 -7.10 16.31
CA VAL A 129 13.51 -5.68 16.46
C VAL A 129 14.36 -5.15 15.30
N MET A 130 15.31 -5.94 14.77
CA MET A 130 16.26 -5.44 13.76
C MET A 130 15.57 -5.15 12.42
N GLY A 131 14.75 -6.07 11.91
CA GLY A 131 14.03 -5.86 10.64
C GLY A 131 13.09 -4.66 10.67
N ARG A 132 12.44 -4.41 11.82
CA ARG A 132 11.60 -3.22 12.03
C ARG A 132 12.43 -1.93 12.02
N LEU A 133 13.54 -1.90 12.75
CA LEU A 133 14.42 -0.73 12.79
C LEU A 133 15.04 -0.44 11.42
N ASP A 134 15.36 -1.47 10.64
CA ASP A 134 15.85 -1.30 9.27
C ASP A 134 14.79 -0.64 8.39
N ALA A 135 13.54 -1.08 8.46
CA ALA A 135 12.43 -0.46 7.72
C ALA A 135 12.17 0.99 8.13
N LEU A 136 12.13 1.29 9.44
CA LEU A 136 12.01 2.66 9.94
C LEU A 136 13.20 3.52 9.53
N ASN A 137 14.42 2.97 9.53
CA ASN A 137 15.60 3.70 9.08
C ASN A 137 15.59 3.96 7.58
N GLU A 138 15.03 3.06 6.77
CA GLU A 138 14.85 3.26 5.34
C GLU A 138 13.87 4.41 5.06
N ILE A 139 12.71 4.43 5.74
CA ILE A 139 11.76 5.56 5.68
C ILE A 139 12.45 6.83 6.15
N GLY A 140 13.12 6.79 7.30
CA GLY A 140 13.82 7.94 7.87
C GLY A 140 14.90 8.49 6.94
N THR A 141 15.62 7.62 6.23
CA THR A 141 16.63 8.02 5.24
C THR A 141 16.00 8.68 4.04
N ALA A 142 14.88 8.17 3.52
CA ALA A 142 14.15 8.80 2.42
C ALA A 142 13.66 10.21 2.79
N ILE A 143 13.13 10.39 4.01
CA ILE A 143 12.66 11.69 4.52
C ILE A 143 13.83 12.65 4.76
N ARG A 144 14.94 12.18 5.37
CA ARG A 144 16.16 12.98 5.56
C ARG A 144 16.79 13.40 4.24
N GLY A 145 16.75 12.55 3.23
CA GLY A 145 17.19 12.87 1.86
C GLY A 145 16.41 14.03 1.21
N ARG A 146 15.28 14.43 1.80
CA ARG A 146 14.48 15.61 1.41
C ARG A 146 14.67 16.81 2.35
N GLY A 147 15.63 16.76 3.27
CA GLY A 147 16.00 17.88 4.14
C GLY A 147 15.22 17.99 5.44
N LEU A 148 14.41 16.99 5.80
CA LEU A 148 13.69 16.99 7.08
C LEU A 148 14.42 16.16 8.15
N ALA A 149 14.39 16.65 9.39
CA ALA A 149 14.85 15.89 10.54
C ALA A 149 13.85 14.78 10.87
N THR A 150 14.36 13.62 11.28
CA THR A 150 13.56 12.48 11.74
C THR A 150 14.05 12.05 13.11
N HIS A 151 13.13 11.59 13.94
CA HIS A 151 13.42 11.17 15.31
C HIS A 151 12.92 9.75 15.53
N ASN A 152 13.81 8.86 15.98
CA ASN A 152 13.50 7.48 16.34
C ASN A 152 13.30 7.38 17.86
N HIS A 153 12.22 6.75 18.28
CA HIS A 153 11.93 6.50 19.69
C HIS A 153 11.36 5.10 19.90
N VAL A 154 11.50 4.58 21.12
CA VAL A 154 10.75 3.40 21.56
C VAL A 154 9.27 3.76 21.59
N GLY A 155 8.41 2.92 21.02
CA GLY A 155 6.98 3.19 21.01
C GLY A 155 6.32 2.94 22.37
N LEU A 156 5.07 3.38 22.50
CA LEU A 156 4.32 3.31 23.76
C LEU A 156 3.95 1.87 24.16
N HIS A 157 3.87 0.96 23.19
CA HIS A 157 3.55 -0.44 23.42
C HIS A 157 4.82 -1.30 23.44
N ALA A 158 4.78 -2.41 24.17
CA ALA A 158 5.83 -3.41 24.11
C ALA A 158 6.10 -3.83 22.65
N ASN A 159 7.37 -4.02 22.30
CA ASN A 159 7.79 -4.40 20.96
C ASN A 159 7.38 -3.43 19.84
N SER A 160 7.24 -2.13 20.14
CA SER A 160 6.97 -1.11 19.13
C SER A 160 8.12 -0.12 18.97
N SER A 161 8.26 0.42 17.77
CA SER A 161 9.24 1.47 17.45
C SER A 161 8.59 2.54 16.59
N VAL A 162 8.97 3.79 16.83
CA VAL A 162 8.34 4.96 16.22
C VAL A 162 9.39 5.81 15.50
N LEU A 163 9.05 6.22 14.28
CA LEU A 163 9.75 7.27 13.53
C LEU A 163 8.83 8.47 13.38
N ALA A 164 9.27 9.65 13.82
CA ALA A 164 8.49 10.88 13.73
C ALA A 164 9.23 12.00 13.00
N TRP A 165 8.48 12.86 12.31
CA TRP A 165 8.99 14.09 11.69
C TRP A 165 7.89 15.15 11.58
N GLY A 166 8.29 16.40 11.34
CA GLY A 166 7.40 17.51 11.05
C GLY A 166 7.76 18.17 9.73
N THR A 167 6.80 18.84 9.10
CA THR A 167 6.99 19.53 7.82
C THR A 167 6.80 21.04 7.96
N PRO A 168 7.30 21.84 6.99
CA PRO A 168 7.04 23.28 6.93
C PRO A 168 5.56 23.64 6.81
N SER A 169 4.72 22.75 6.23
CA SER A 169 3.28 22.93 6.14
C SER A 169 2.55 22.79 7.49
N GLY A 170 3.28 22.46 8.56
CA GLY A 170 2.74 22.27 9.91
C GLY A 170 2.17 20.89 10.16
N LEU A 171 2.37 19.93 9.25
CA LEU A 171 2.04 18.53 9.47
C LEU A 171 3.09 17.88 10.36
N ARG A 172 2.64 16.94 11.19
CA ARG A 172 3.48 16.05 11.98
C ARG A 172 3.05 14.62 11.71
N TYR A 173 4.04 13.79 11.48
CA TYR A 173 3.86 12.38 11.19
C TYR A 173 4.51 11.55 12.28
N ALA A 174 3.88 10.44 12.63
CA ALA A 174 4.49 9.39 13.44
C ALA A 174 4.13 8.04 12.84
N VAL A 175 5.15 7.30 12.42
CA VAL A 175 5.04 5.93 11.90
C VAL A 175 5.41 4.98 13.02
N THR A 176 4.46 4.13 13.42
CA THR A 176 4.65 3.11 14.46
C THR A 176 4.61 1.73 13.82
N MET A 177 5.62 0.91 14.09
CA MET A 177 5.65 -0.49 13.69
C MET A 177 5.64 -1.38 14.93
N HIS A 178 4.93 -2.50 14.87
CA HIS A 178 4.74 -3.42 16.00
C HIS A 178 5.31 -4.80 15.69
N GLY A 179 6.02 -5.39 16.64
CA GLY A 179 6.58 -6.74 16.49
C GLY A 179 7.42 -6.87 15.23
N SER A 180 7.22 -7.94 14.47
CA SER A 180 7.85 -8.16 13.17
C SER A 180 7.00 -7.67 11.99
N ASN A 181 5.88 -6.99 12.25
CA ASN A 181 4.94 -6.62 11.21
C ASN A 181 5.51 -5.45 10.37
N PRO A 182 5.70 -5.64 9.05
CA PRO A 182 6.13 -4.59 8.14
C PRO A 182 5.03 -3.58 7.78
N VAL A 183 3.75 -3.84 8.07
CA VAL A 183 2.74 -2.78 8.06
C VAL A 183 2.83 -1.91 9.31
N CYS A 184 2.53 -0.63 9.13
CA CYS A 184 2.63 0.39 10.17
C CYS A 184 1.32 1.13 10.41
N ASP A 185 1.24 1.69 11.61
CA ASP A 185 0.28 2.72 11.95
C ASP A 185 0.91 4.08 11.67
N LEU A 186 0.19 4.95 10.97
CA LEU A 186 0.60 6.31 10.66
C LEU A 186 -0.35 7.30 11.32
N SER A 187 0.18 8.09 12.26
CA SER A 187 -0.50 9.28 12.77
C SER A 187 -0.11 10.49 11.92
N VAL A 188 -1.11 11.27 11.50
CA VAL A 188 -0.97 12.53 10.77
C VAL A 188 -1.73 13.60 11.55
N THR A 189 -1.02 14.62 12.03
CA THR A 189 -1.63 15.74 12.77
C THR A 189 -1.21 17.07 12.18
N GLY A 190 -2.12 18.05 12.16
CA GLY A 190 -1.81 19.41 11.70
C GLY A 190 -3.03 20.17 11.17
N PRO A 191 -2.82 21.22 10.37
CA PRO A 191 -3.91 21.98 9.75
C PRO A 191 -4.78 21.12 8.83
N VAL A 192 -6.10 21.22 8.97
CA VAL A 192 -7.07 20.42 8.18
C VAL A 192 -6.83 20.52 6.67
N ARG A 193 -6.45 21.70 6.15
CA ARG A 193 -6.14 21.85 4.72
C ARG A 193 -4.93 21.06 4.27
N ALA A 194 -3.92 20.94 5.13
CA ALA A 194 -2.73 20.15 4.83
C ALA A 194 -3.03 18.65 4.93
N VAL A 195 -3.83 18.26 5.93
CA VAL A 195 -4.32 16.88 6.10
C VAL A 195 -5.16 16.44 4.88
N GLU A 196 -6.10 17.27 4.42
CA GLU A 196 -6.90 17.01 3.21
C GLU A 196 -6.03 16.78 1.95
N ARG A 197 -4.85 17.41 1.87
CA ARG A 197 -3.98 17.23 0.71
C ARG A 197 -3.26 15.89 0.71
N VAL A 198 -2.82 15.42 1.89
CA VAL A 198 -1.96 14.23 1.99
C VAL A 198 -2.75 12.92 2.09
N LEU A 199 -3.92 12.93 2.75
CA LEU A 199 -4.72 11.72 2.95
C LEU A 199 -5.04 10.99 1.63
N PRO A 200 -5.37 11.67 0.53
CA PRO A 200 -5.58 11.01 -0.75
C PRO A 200 -4.42 10.13 -1.20
N GLY A 201 -3.16 10.40 -0.81
CA GLY A 201 -2.02 9.55 -1.16
C GLY A 201 -2.14 8.11 -0.64
N PHE A 202 -2.84 7.92 0.49
CA PHE A 202 -3.00 6.62 1.16
C PHE A 202 -4.28 5.88 0.76
N LEU A 203 -5.21 6.57 0.09
CA LEU A 203 -6.54 6.06 -0.24
C LEU A 203 -6.63 5.57 -1.69
N PRO A 204 -7.72 4.86 -2.08
CA PRO A 204 -7.95 4.47 -3.46
C PRO A 204 -7.97 5.69 -4.40
N LEU A 205 -7.83 5.44 -5.70
CA LEU A 205 -8.13 6.50 -6.66
C LEU A 205 -9.61 6.87 -6.57
N PRO A 206 -9.95 8.16 -6.78
CA PRO A 206 -11.31 8.61 -6.62
C PRO A 206 -12.23 7.92 -7.62
N SER A 207 -13.41 7.50 -7.16
CA SER A 207 -14.39 6.84 -8.03
C SER A 207 -15.08 7.90 -8.90
N SER A 208 -15.19 7.64 -10.21
CA SER A 208 -15.90 8.51 -11.16
C SER A 208 -17.41 8.60 -10.90
N ARG A 209 -17.95 7.72 -10.04
CA ARG A 209 -19.38 7.55 -9.78
C ARG A 209 -19.84 8.10 -8.42
N THR A 210 -18.98 8.75 -7.65
CA THR A 210 -19.35 9.22 -6.29
C THR A 210 -20.41 10.33 -6.38
N PRO A 211 -21.64 10.12 -5.91
CA PRO A 211 -22.66 11.16 -5.95
C PRO A 211 -22.33 12.28 -4.94
N ARG A 212 -22.54 13.53 -5.36
CA ARG A 212 -22.38 14.72 -4.51
C ARG A 212 -23.57 14.86 -3.55
N HIS A 213 -23.72 13.94 -2.61
CA HIS A 213 -24.73 14.07 -1.57
C HIS A 213 -24.18 14.88 -0.39
N PRO A 214 -24.96 15.84 0.16
CA PRO A 214 -24.55 16.52 1.37
C PRO A 214 -24.48 15.51 2.53
N MET A 215 -23.37 15.49 3.27
CA MET A 215 -23.12 14.63 4.44
C MET A 215 -23.96 15.06 5.65
N ARG A 216 -25.30 15.00 5.52
CA ARG A 216 -26.25 15.48 6.53
C ARG A 216 -26.33 14.60 7.77
N HIS A 217 -25.95 13.33 7.65
CA HIS A 217 -25.92 12.38 8.77
C HIS A 217 -24.69 12.59 9.68
N ILE A 218 -23.63 13.26 9.18
CA ILE A 218 -22.41 13.53 9.94
C ILE A 218 -22.58 14.80 10.77
N LYS A 219 -22.40 14.68 12.08
CA LYS A 219 -22.39 15.76 13.08
C LYS A 219 -21.01 16.40 13.16
N GLY A 220 -20.96 17.65 13.61
CA GLY A 220 -19.71 18.41 13.71
C GLY A 220 -19.32 19.11 12.40
N ARG A 221 -18.71 20.30 12.51
CA ARG A 221 -18.31 21.08 11.32
C ARG A 221 -17.04 20.51 10.67
N LEU A 222 -16.07 20.08 11.49
CA LEU A 222 -14.79 19.55 11.00
C LEU A 222 -14.99 18.19 10.34
N ALA A 223 -15.72 17.29 11.01
CA ALA A 223 -16.06 15.97 10.49
C ALA A 223 -16.81 16.07 9.14
N ARG A 224 -17.81 16.95 9.02
CA ARG A 224 -18.49 17.17 7.73
C ARG A 224 -17.56 17.65 6.62
N ARG A 225 -16.60 18.54 6.93
CA ARG A 225 -15.61 19.02 5.96
C ARG A 225 -14.73 17.87 5.47
N LEU A 226 -14.15 17.11 6.40
CA LEU A 226 -13.28 15.98 6.07
C LEU A 226 -14.04 14.88 5.34
N ALA A 227 -15.24 14.51 5.80
CA ALA A 227 -16.06 13.51 5.12
C ALA A 227 -16.46 13.92 3.70
N ALA A 228 -16.82 15.20 3.49
CA ALA A 228 -17.12 15.70 2.16
C ALA A 228 -15.92 15.62 1.21
N HIS A 229 -14.70 15.71 1.75
CA HIS A 229 -13.48 15.50 0.97
C HIS A 229 -13.19 14.00 0.73
N LEU A 230 -13.28 13.19 1.78
CA LEU A 230 -12.84 11.79 1.79
C LEU A 230 -13.80 10.83 1.08
N VAL A 231 -15.09 11.15 1.01
CA VAL A 231 -16.11 10.32 0.34
C VAL A 231 -15.77 10.02 -1.12
N HIS A 232 -15.00 10.88 -1.78
CA HIS A 232 -14.57 10.69 -3.15
C HIS A 232 -13.59 9.53 -3.32
N PHE A 233 -12.86 9.18 -2.26
CA PHE A 233 -11.80 8.19 -2.27
C PHE A 233 -12.21 6.90 -1.55
N THR A 234 -13.04 6.99 -0.51
CA THR A 234 -13.38 5.85 0.35
C THR A 234 -14.74 6.01 1.01
N GLY A 235 -15.29 4.90 1.52
CA GLY A 235 -16.39 4.94 2.49
C GLY A 235 -15.97 5.72 3.74
N VAL A 236 -16.93 6.49 4.29
CA VAL A 236 -16.76 7.32 5.48
C VAL A 236 -18.00 7.14 6.34
N ASP A 237 -17.79 6.71 7.58
CA ASP A 237 -18.85 6.55 8.58
C ASP A 237 -18.48 7.31 9.84
N GLN A 238 -19.47 7.94 10.49
CA GLN A 238 -19.27 8.58 11.78
C GLN A 238 -19.56 7.58 12.90
N LEU A 239 -18.65 7.50 13.87
CA LEU A 239 -18.77 6.64 15.05
C LEU A 239 -19.49 7.36 16.19
N ASP A 240 -19.79 6.62 17.26
CA ASP A 240 -20.54 7.13 18.42
C ASP A 240 -19.79 8.24 19.18
N ASP A 241 -18.46 8.29 19.07
CA ASP A 241 -17.59 9.32 19.64
C ASP A 241 -17.45 10.57 18.76
N GLU A 242 -18.27 10.67 17.70
CA GLU A 242 -18.25 11.72 16.67
C GLU A 242 -17.03 11.72 15.74
N GLY A 243 -16.07 10.81 15.91
CA GLY A 243 -14.96 10.59 14.99
C GLY A 243 -15.40 9.93 13.68
N LEU A 244 -14.53 9.93 12.68
CA LEU A 244 -14.82 9.31 11.38
C LEU A 244 -13.98 8.05 11.17
N ALA A 245 -14.64 6.93 10.92
CA ALA A 245 -13.98 5.77 10.33
C ALA A 245 -13.84 5.97 8.81
N ILE A 246 -12.66 5.69 8.28
CA ILE A 246 -12.34 5.82 6.86
C ILE A 246 -11.60 4.57 6.35
N GLY A 247 -11.77 4.28 5.07
CA GLY A 247 -11.14 3.13 4.42
C GLY A 247 -12.11 1.98 4.13
N THR A 248 -11.59 0.93 3.52
CA THR A 248 -12.29 -0.33 3.25
C THR A 248 -11.58 -1.47 3.99
N ALA A 249 -12.24 -2.63 4.15
CA ALA A 249 -11.60 -3.81 4.76
C ALA A 249 -10.33 -4.28 4.02
N THR A 250 -10.19 -3.94 2.73
CA THR A 250 -9.03 -4.29 1.90
C THR A 250 -8.16 -3.05 1.67
N GLY A 251 -7.11 -2.89 2.47
CA GLY A 251 -6.10 -1.83 2.35
C GLY A 251 -6.02 -0.88 3.55
N PRO A 252 -5.31 0.27 3.42
CA PRO A 252 -5.22 1.24 4.50
C PRO A 252 -6.60 1.75 4.90
N TYR A 253 -6.86 1.68 6.20
CA TYR A 253 -8.07 2.18 6.86
C TYR A 253 -7.66 3.03 8.04
N GLY A 254 -8.59 3.75 8.66
CA GLY A 254 -8.22 4.67 9.71
C GLY A 254 -9.37 5.37 10.39
N TYR A 255 -8.96 6.31 11.22
CA TYR A 255 -9.84 7.07 12.08
C TYR A 255 -9.43 8.54 12.09
N VAL A 256 -10.39 9.43 11.92
CA VAL A 256 -10.23 10.87 12.09
C VAL A 256 -10.79 11.24 13.45
N SER A 257 -9.96 11.82 14.31
CA SER A 257 -10.40 12.24 15.64
C SER A 257 -11.44 13.36 15.57
N PRO A 258 -12.43 13.38 16.49
CA PRO A 258 -13.36 14.49 16.59
C PRO A 258 -12.63 15.80 16.89
N ALA A 259 -13.25 16.92 16.54
CA ALA A 259 -12.71 18.22 16.90
C ALA A 259 -12.73 18.40 18.43
N LEU A 260 -11.65 18.94 18.99
CA LEU A 260 -11.59 19.29 20.42
C LEU A 260 -12.71 20.26 20.82
N ASP A 261 -13.09 21.18 19.91
CA ASP A 261 -14.26 22.03 20.03
C ASP A 261 -15.19 21.81 18.82
N PRO A 262 -16.29 21.04 18.98
CA PRO A 262 -17.24 20.74 17.91
C PRO A 262 -18.03 21.96 17.39
N VAL A 263 -18.16 23.03 18.20
CA VAL A 263 -18.92 24.23 17.85
C VAL A 263 -18.07 25.30 17.18
N ALA A 264 -16.74 25.21 17.33
CA ALA A 264 -15.79 26.12 16.70
C ALA A 264 -15.99 26.23 15.18
N ARG A 265 -15.72 27.44 14.65
CA ARG A 265 -15.69 27.65 13.20
C ARG A 265 -14.49 26.93 12.60
N VAL A 266 -14.73 26.13 11.57
CA VAL A 266 -13.68 25.42 10.84
C VAL A 266 -13.04 26.36 9.82
N ARG A 267 -11.76 26.63 10.02
CA ARG A 267 -10.84 27.31 9.08
C ARG A 267 -9.82 26.32 8.54
N ASP A 268 -9.07 26.71 7.51
CA ASP A 268 -7.99 25.87 6.94
C ASP A 268 -6.90 25.51 7.95
N SER A 269 -6.69 26.35 8.96
CA SER A 269 -5.73 26.16 10.05
C SER A 269 -6.29 25.34 11.22
N THR A 270 -7.53 24.86 11.15
CA THR A 270 -8.13 24.08 12.25
C THR A 270 -7.32 22.80 12.43
N PRO A 271 -6.92 22.45 13.67
CA PRO A 271 -6.24 21.19 13.91
C PRO A 271 -7.11 20.00 13.52
N ALA A 272 -6.52 19.03 12.84
CA ALA A 272 -7.08 17.73 12.55
C ALA A 272 -6.03 16.66 12.87
N ALA A 273 -6.51 15.49 13.32
CA ALA A 273 -5.69 14.33 13.62
C ALA A 273 -6.32 13.12 12.93
N VAL A 274 -5.48 12.34 12.26
CA VAL A 274 -5.88 11.13 11.55
C VAL A 274 -4.88 10.03 11.86
N GLU A 275 -5.41 8.85 12.14
CA GLU A 275 -4.65 7.63 12.27
C GLU A 275 -5.01 6.71 11.11
N LEU A 276 -3.99 6.19 10.42
CA LEU A 276 -4.13 5.20 9.37
C LEU A 276 -3.41 3.93 9.82
N HIS A 277 -4.01 2.79 9.53
CA HIS A 277 -3.52 1.44 9.85
C HIS A 277 -3.25 0.69 8.55
N ALA A 278 -2.49 -0.41 8.66
CA ALA A 278 -2.12 -1.27 7.54
C ALA A 278 -1.38 -0.53 6.40
N VAL A 279 -0.58 0.48 6.76
CA VAL A 279 0.21 1.24 5.78
C VAL A 279 1.52 0.49 5.52
N GLY A 280 1.79 0.14 4.26
CA GLY A 280 3.04 -0.53 3.88
C GLY A 280 4.23 0.43 3.81
N VAL A 281 5.43 -0.08 4.09
CA VAL A 281 6.70 0.67 3.98
C VAL A 281 6.90 1.21 2.56
N ASP A 282 6.68 0.38 1.52
CA ASP A 282 6.82 0.80 0.13
C ASP A 282 5.86 1.96 -0.22
N LEU A 283 4.64 1.98 0.34
CA LEU A 283 3.73 3.10 0.14
C LEU A 283 4.31 4.40 0.72
N LEU A 284 4.83 4.37 1.95
CA LEU A 284 5.47 5.54 2.57
C LEU A 284 6.69 6.03 1.77
N LEU A 285 7.53 5.11 1.27
CA LEU A 285 8.68 5.45 0.44
C LEU A 285 8.25 6.10 -0.88
N SER A 286 7.20 5.59 -1.52
CA SER A 286 6.66 6.17 -2.74
C SER A 286 6.11 7.59 -2.53
N LEU A 287 5.58 7.86 -1.34
CA LEU A 287 5.02 9.16 -0.95
C LEU A 287 6.04 10.10 -0.30
N ALA A 288 7.30 9.70 -0.12
CA ALA A 288 8.28 10.49 0.64
C ALA A 288 8.39 11.95 0.15
N ALA A 289 8.27 12.19 -1.15
CA ALA A 289 8.28 13.53 -1.75
C ALA A 289 7.08 14.42 -1.34
N GLU A 290 5.94 13.81 -1.06
CA GLU A 290 4.71 14.46 -0.63
C GLU A 290 4.70 14.65 0.89
N LEU A 291 5.17 13.63 1.63
CA LEU A 291 5.26 13.63 3.10
C LEU A 291 6.31 14.59 3.67
N THR A 292 7.06 15.28 2.81
CA THR A 292 8.07 16.28 3.20
C THR A 292 7.66 17.73 2.87
N ARG A 293 6.46 17.96 2.32
CA ARG A 293 6.01 19.28 1.87
C ARG A 293 5.23 20.06 2.93
#